data_AF-A0A5N7K102-F1
#
_entry.id   AF-A0A5N7K102-F1
#
_cell.length_a   1.000
_cell.length_b   1.000
_cell.length_c   1.000
_cell.angle_alpha   90.00
_cell.angle_beta   90.00
_cell.angle_gamma   90.00
#
_symmetry.space_group_name_H-M   'P 1'
#
loop_
_entity.id
_entity.type
_entity.pdbx_description
1 polymer ?
#
loop_
_entity_poly.entity_id
_entity_poly.type
_entity_poly.pdbx_seq_one_letter_code
_entity_poly.pdbx_strand_id
1 'polypeptide(L)'
;LVFMELCYRAKFAIEWSRTNKDEYLMALSEEIREPFKGHLNSYLKPFVVDINHRDEWPGMIGGIKGLDGLDKEGITYENLDNPEVQQIYKTYRAQLLDQSPCAKQDT
;
A
#
# COMPACT_ATOMS: atom_id res chain seq x y z
N LEU A 1 14.21 5.01 -4.53
CA LEU A 1 15.13 5.93 -3.83
C LEU A 1 14.78 7.41 -4.01
N VAL A 2 14.35 7.88 -5.20
CA VAL A 2 14.01 9.31 -5.43
C VAL A 2 12.87 9.83 -4.55
N PHE A 3 11.78 9.06 -4.38
CA PHE A 3 10.62 9.48 -3.61
C PHE A 3 10.95 9.79 -2.14
N MET A 4 11.82 8.97 -1.55
CA MET A 4 12.26 9.14 -0.17
C MET A 4 13.04 10.46 -0.01
N GLU A 5 14.02 10.72 -0.87
CA GLU A 5 14.81 11.96 -0.87
C GLU A 5 13.94 13.22 -1.08
N LEU A 6 12.83 13.12 -1.82
CA LEU A 6 11.87 14.22 -1.96
C LEU A 6 11.14 14.50 -0.64
N CYS A 7 10.68 13.45 0.06
CA CYS A 7 10.09 13.57 1.40
C CYS A 7 11.08 14.20 2.40
N TYR A 8 12.37 13.79 2.36
CA TYR A 8 13.43 14.39 3.19
C TYR A 8 13.52 15.90 2.99
N ARG A 9 13.60 16.35 1.74
CA ARG A 9 13.74 17.77 1.40
C ARG A 9 12.49 18.57 1.78
N ALA A 10 11.34 17.92 1.72
CA ALA A 10 10.08 18.46 2.19
C ALA A 10 9.89 18.34 3.71
N LYS A 11 10.86 17.78 4.44
CA LYS A 11 10.90 17.63 5.90
C LYS A 11 9.74 16.84 6.51
N PHE A 12 9.15 15.94 5.74
CA PHE A 12 8.10 15.05 6.25
C PHE A 12 8.42 13.60 5.91
N ALA A 13 7.81 12.69 6.65
CA ALA A 13 7.68 11.30 6.27
C ALA A 13 6.34 10.76 6.71
N ILE A 14 6.06 9.51 6.31
CA ILE A 14 4.94 8.74 6.80
C ILE A 14 5.48 7.81 7.88
N GLU A 15 4.84 7.82 9.06
CA GLU A 15 5.13 6.88 10.14
C GLU A 15 4.46 5.54 9.82
N TRP A 16 5.12 4.74 8.99
CA TRP A 16 4.49 3.56 8.44
C TRP A 16 4.28 2.43 9.45
N SER A 17 4.97 2.45 10.60
CA SER A 17 4.73 1.53 11.73
C SER A 17 3.31 1.63 12.30
N ARG A 18 2.63 2.75 12.08
CA ARG A 18 1.26 3.00 12.57
C ARG A 18 0.19 2.78 11.51
N THR A 19 0.58 2.52 10.27
CA THR A 19 -0.38 2.21 9.22
C THR A 19 -0.81 0.75 9.31
N ASN A 20 -1.99 0.45 8.79
CA ASN A 20 -2.44 -0.91 8.60
C ASN A 20 -2.30 -1.30 7.11
N LYS A 21 -1.82 -2.52 6.84
CA LYS A 21 -1.61 -3.02 5.48
C LYS A 21 -2.91 -3.08 4.67
N ASP A 22 -3.97 -3.64 5.25
CA ASP A 22 -5.25 -3.83 4.55
C ASP A 22 -5.93 -2.49 4.29
N GLU A 23 -5.92 -1.57 5.26
CA GLU A 23 -6.46 -0.22 5.09
C GLU A 23 -5.69 0.58 4.04
N TYR A 24 -4.36 0.46 4.02
CA TYR A 24 -3.52 1.08 2.99
C TYR A 24 -3.82 0.55 1.59
N LEU A 25 -3.91 -0.78 1.43
CA LEU A 25 -4.20 -1.40 0.14
C LEU A 25 -5.61 -1.08 -0.35
N MET A 26 -6.58 -0.95 0.56
CA MET A 26 -7.92 -0.48 0.24
C MET A 26 -7.90 0.97 -0.25
N ALA A 27 -7.28 1.89 0.50
CA ALA A 27 -7.19 3.30 0.11
C ALA A 27 -6.43 3.51 -1.21
N LEU A 28 -5.37 2.72 -1.45
CA LEU A 28 -4.64 2.71 -2.72
C LEU A 28 -5.52 2.19 -3.87
N SER A 29 -6.29 1.13 -3.62
CA SER A 29 -7.22 0.57 -4.62
C SER A 29 -8.31 1.56 -4.99
N GLU A 30 -8.86 2.31 -4.02
CA GLU A 30 -9.81 3.40 -4.26
C GLU A 30 -9.19 4.53 -5.09
N GLU A 31 -7.96 4.98 -4.79
CA GLU A 31 -7.27 6.02 -5.58
C GLU A 31 -6.98 5.57 -7.02
N ILE A 32 -6.62 4.31 -7.23
CA ILE A 32 -6.41 3.77 -8.58
C ILE A 32 -7.73 3.68 -9.35
N ARG A 33 -8.83 3.30 -8.67
CA ARG A 33 -10.17 3.23 -9.28
C ARG A 33 -10.72 4.62 -9.61
N GLU A 34 -10.56 5.56 -8.69
CA GLU A 34 -11.02 6.95 -8.82
C GLU A 34 -9.85 7.92 -8.60
N PRO A 35 -9.06 8.17 -9.65
CA PRO A 35 -7.88 9.03 -9.54
C PRO A 35 -8.26 10.48 -9.20
N PHE A 36 -7.36 11.17 -8.50
CA PHE A 36 -7.48 12.59 -8.11
C PHE A 36 -8.58 12.88 -7.08
N LYS A 37 -9.15 11.85 -6.46
CA LYS A 37 -10.08 12.01 -5.33
C LYS A 37 -9.37 12.17 -3.99
N GLY A 38 -8.08 11.82 -3.93
CA GLY A 38 -7.29 11.96 -2.71
C GLY A 38 -7.69 10.95 -1.64
N HIS A 39 -8.19 9.78 -2.05
CA HIS A 39 -8.49 8.63 -1.17
C HIS A 39 -7.23 8.23 -0.41
N LEU A 40 -6.12 8.04 -1.15
CA LEU A 40 -4.83 7.68 -0.55
C LEU A 40 -4.26 8.82 0.30
N ASN A 41 -4.38 10.07 -0.16
CA ASN A 41 -3.90 11.22 0.59
C ASN A 41 -4.65 11.40 1.92
N SER A 42 -5.97 11.18 1.93
CA SER A 42 -6.80 11.26 3.13
C SER A 42 -6.43 10.19 4.14
N TYR A 43 -6.14 8.98 3.67
CA TYR A 43 -5.65 7.90 4.53
C TYR A 43 -4.27 8.20 5.11
N LEU A 44 -3.33 8.71 4.32
CA LEU A 44 -1.94 8.92 4.76
C LEU A 44 -1.75 10.15 5.65
N LYS A 45 -2.62 11.16 5.54
CA LYS A 45 -2.52 12.45 6.24
C LYS A 45 -2.30 12.35 7.76
N PRO A 46 -2.99 11.48 8.52
CA PRO A 46 -2.81 11.35 9.97
C PRO A 46 -1.45 10.74 10.37
N PHE A 47 -0.77 10.09 9.44
CA PHE A 47 0.52 9.43 9.64
C PHE A 47 1.69 10.28 9.18
N VAL A 48 1.44 11.50 8.69
CA VAL A 48 2.49 12.45 8.33
C VAL A 48 3.16 12.93 9.61
N VAL A 49 4.48 12.71 9.67
CA VAL A 49 5.34 13.15 10.77
C VAL A 49 6.44 14.04 10.22
N ASP A 50 6.85 15.02 11.02
CA ASP A 50 8.03 15.83 10.69
C ASP A 50 9.28 14.98 10.87
N ILE A 51 10.21 15.09 9.92
CA ILE A 51 11.54 14.49 10.04
C ILE A 51 12.60 15.57 10.09
N ASN A 52 13.42 15.50 11.13
CA ASN A 52 14.54 16.41 11.33
C ASN A 52 15.89 15.75 11.01
N HIS A 53 16.01 14.44 11.18
CA HIS A 53 17.28 13.73 10.98
C HIS A 53 17.13 12.46 10.13
N ARG A 54 18.10 12.25 9.23
CA ARG A 54 18.12 11.11 8.29
C ARG A 54 18.22 9.75 8.99
N ASP A 55 18.75 9.75 10.21
CA ASP A 55 18.96 8.55 11.02
C ASP A 55 17.63 7.99 11.58
N GLU A 56 16.54 8.77 11.54
CA GLU A 56 15.21 8.38 12.00
C GLU A 56 14.49 7.48 10.96
N TRP A 57 14.97 7.45 9.72
CA TRP A 57 14.32 6.76 8.61
C TRP A 57 14.25 5.24 8.72
N PRO A 58 15.33 4.52 9.06
CA PRO A 58 15.28 3.06 9.12
C PRO A 58 14.21 2.56 10.09
N GLY A 59 13.98 3.29 11.20
CA GLY A 59 12.92 2.97 12.16
C GLY A 59 11.50 3.30 11.66
N MET A 60 11.32 4.38 10.91
CA MET A 60 10.00 4.77 10.37
C MET A 60 9.56 3.93 9.16
N ILE A 61 10.52 3.47 8.34
CA ILE A 61 10.26 2.72 7.11
C ILE A 61 10.25 1.21 7.37
N GLY A 62 11.16 0.70 8.20
CA GLY A 62 11.22 -0.71 8.57
C GLY A 62 10.10 -1.17 9.51
N GLY A 63 9.08 -0.34 9.73
CA GLY A 63 7.93 -0.66 10.56
C GLY A 63 6.77 -1.32 9.83
N ILE A 64 6.79 -1.38 8.49
CA ILE A 64 5.65 -1.96 7.75
C ILE A 64 5.78 -3.47 7.69
N LYS A 65 5.13 -4.13 8.64
CA LYS A 65 4.93 -5.58 8.58
C LYS A 65 4.28 -5.97 7.24
N GLY A 66 5.04 -6.65 6.40
CA GLY A 66 4.62 -7.21 5.11
C GLY A 66 4.63 -6.23 3.93
N LEU A 67 5.27 -5.06 4.03
CA LEU A 67 5.50 -4.13 2.91
C LEU A 67 6.91 -3.50 2.90
N ASP A 68 7.69 -3.65 3.98
CA ASP A 68 9.06 -3.14 4.09
C ASP A 68 10.09 -3.92 3.26
N GLY A 69 9.70 -5.09 2.75
CA GLY A 69 10.54 -6.00 1.98
C GLY A 69 11.55 -6.78 2.81
N LEU A 70 11.46 -6.70 4.15
CA LEU A 70 12.29 -7.46 5.09
C LEU A 70 11.59 -8.74 5.53
N ASP A 71 10.27 -8.69 5.63
CA ASP A 71 9.43 -9.88 5.85
C ASP A 71 9.46 -10.75 4.59
N LYS A 72 9.99 -11.98 4.72
CA LYS A 72 10.09 -12.94 3.62
C LYS A 72 8.82 -13.78 3.47
N GLU A 73 7.86 -13.60 4.37
CA GLU A 73 6.61 -14.34 4.40
C GLU A 73 5.64 -13.79 3.34
N GLY A 74 5.28 -14.62 2.37
CA GLY A 74 4.20 -14.32 1.41
C GLY A 74 4.62 -13.56 0.14
N ILE A 75 5.93 -13.40 -0.13
CA ILE A 75 6.43 -12.82 -1.38
C ILE A 75 7.03 -13.91 -2.27
N THR A 76 6.20 -14.49 -3.14
CA THR A 76 6.68 -15.35 -4.22
C THR A 76 7.13 -14.46 -5.37
N TYR A 77 8.42 -14.10 -5.39
CA TYR A 77 9.03 -13.40 -6.54
C TYR A 77 9.22 -14.39 -7.68
N GLU A 78 8.14 -14.73 -8.36
CA GLU A 78 8.19 -15.56 -9.55
C GLU A 78 7.69 -14.82 -10.78
N ASN A 79 8.26 -15.20 -11.92
CA ASN A 79 8.00 -14.54 -13.18
C ASN A 79 6.50 -14.62 -13.53
N LEU A 80 5.91 -13.51 -13.98
CA LEU A 80 4.51 -13.46 -14.43
C LEU A 80 4.21 -14.38 -15.62
N ASP A 81 5.25 -14.85 -16.32
CA ASP A 81 5.17 -15.85 -17.37
C ASP A 81 5.05 -17.28 -16.82
N ASN A 82 5.26 -17.50 -15.51
CA ASN A 82 5.02 -18.78 -14.87
C ASN A 82 3.48 -19.02 -14.82
N PRO A 83 2.97 -20.09 -15.47
CA PRO A 83 1.55 -20.39 -15.49
C PRO A 83 0.94 -20.60 -14.10
N GLU A 84 1.70 -21.07 -13.11
CA GLU A 84 1.23 -21.21 -11.73
C GLU A 84 1.00 -19.85 -11.05
N VAL A 85 1.91 -18.89 -11.26
CA VAL A 85 1.77 -17.51 -10.76
C VAL A 85 0.57 -16.81 -11.39
N GLN A 86 0.35 -17.02 -12.69
CA GLN A 86 -0.82 -16.49 -13.37
C GLN A 86 -2.13 -17.05 -12.79
N GLN A 87 -2.15 -18.33 -12.42
CA GLN A 87 -3.34 -18.97 -11.86
C GLN A 87 -3.66 -18.44 -10.46
N ILE A 88 -2.65 -18.22 -9.63
CA ILE A 88 -2.82 -17.60 -8.30
C ILE A 88 -3.41 -16.19 -8.47
N TYR A 89 -2.83 -15.38 -9.36
CA TYR A 89 -3.31 -14.02 -9.59
C TYR A 89 -4.73 -13.97 -10.16
N LYS A 90 -5.09 -14.88 -11.08
CA LYS A 90 -6.46 -15.02 -11.60
C LYS A 90 -7.45 -15.39 -10.50
N THR A 91 -7.07 -16.29 -9.59
CA THR A 91 -7.91 -16.72 -8.46
C THR A 91 -8.13 -15.59 -7.47
N TYR A 92 -7.08 -14.85 -7.12
CA TYR A 92 -7.16 -13.69 -6.24
C TYR A 92 -8.04 -12.58 -6.83
N ARG A 93 -7.90 -12.31 -8.14
CA ARG A 93 -8.74 -11.35 -8.86
C ARG A 93 -10.22 -11.76 -8.86
N ALA A 94 -10.51 -13.06 -9.04
CA ALA A 94 -11.86 -13.58 -9.00
C ALA A 94 -12.50 -13.46 -7.60
N GLN A 95 -11.74 -13.72 -6.53
CA GLN A 95 -12.22 -13.57 -5.15
C GLN A 95 -12.46 -12.10 -4.76
N LEU A 96 -11.64 -11.16 -5.24
CA LEU A 96 -11.84 -9.71 -5.06
C LEU A 96 -13.12 -9.21 -5.74
N LEU A 97 -13.49 -9.79 -6.89
CA LEU A 97 -14.73 -9.47 -7.59
C LEU A 97 -15.97 -10.02 -6.86
N ASP A 98 -15.84 -11.13 -6.13
CA ASP A 98 -16.93 -11.76 -5.38
C ASP A 98 -17.21 -11.05 -4.04
N GLN A 99 -16.25 -10.28 -3.52
CA GLN A 99 -16.38 -9.49 -2.28
C GLN A 99 -16.83 -8.04 -2.50
N SER A 100 -17.12 -7.61 -3.73
CA SER A 100 -17.82 -6.33 -3.94
C SER A 100 -19.27 -6.46 -3.45
N PRO A 101 -19.70 -5.70 -2.42
CA PRO A 101 -21.10 -5.72 -2.05
C PRO A 101 -21.91 -5.15 -3.21
N CYS A 102 -22.80 -5.98 -3.72
CA CYS A 102 -23.96 -5.61 -4.50
C CYS A 102 -24.64 -4.38 -3.88
N ALA A 103 -24.30 -3.19 -4.39
CA ALA A 103 -25.12 -2.01 -4.24
C ALA A 103 -26.30 -2.20 -5.20
N LYS A 104 -27.31 -2.89 -4.67
CA LYS A 104 -28.61 -3.13 -5.28
C LYS A 104 -29.14 -1.84 -5.89
N GLN A 105 -29.19 -1.79 -7.22
CA GLN A 105 -30.34 -1.21 -7.90
C GLN A 105 -31.55 -2.07 -7.51
N ASP A 106 -32.63 -1.46 -7.04
CA ASP A 106 -34.00 -1.85 -7.41
C ASP A 106 -35.03 -0.92 -6.76
N THR A 107 -35.74 -0.22 -7.66
CA THR A 107 -37.06 0.43 -7.57
C THR A 107 -37.23 1.70 -6.73
#